data_AF-A0AAQ4FLT1-F1
#
_entry.id   AF-A0AAQ4FLT1-F1
#
_cell.length_a   1.000
_cell.length_b   1.000
_cell.length_c   1.000
_cell.angle_alpha   90.00
_cell.angle_beta   90.00
_cell.angle_gamma   90.00
#
_symmetry.space_group_name_H-M   'P 1'
#
loop_
_entity.id
_entity.type
_entity.pdbx_description
1 polymer ?
#
loop_
_entity_poly.entity_id
_entity_poly.type
_entity_poly.pdbx_seq_one_letter_code
_entity_poly.pdbx_strand_id
1 'polypeptide(L)'
;MAGQNGRQGAVWLQHSVPRFVEDLKAGYAYPKSGRENGQLFLCLSLPLISVDTVAQHLQVQAANIYQTNAPEWARKYQHFWRVLKKNYARGEKGLKVDILRTTRNKPVLAIAKSPQYLKAFDT
;
A
#
# COMPACT_ATOMS: atom_id res chain seq x y z
N MET A 1 -12.42 -0.24 -0.32
CA MET A 1 -13.58 0.21 -1.10
C MET A 1 -13.38 -0.23 -2.54
N ALA A 2 -13.86 -1.42 -2.93
CA ALA A 2 -13.87 -1.84 -4.33
C ALA A 2 -15.33 -1.77 -4.79
N GLY A 3 -15.65 -0.87 -5.73
CA GLY A 3 -17.01 -0.64 -6.20
C GLY A 3 -17.51 -1.79 -7.07
N GLN A 4 -18.71 -2.30 -6.79
CA GLN A 4 -19.33 -3.42 -7.52
C GLN A 4 -20.08 -3.00 -8.81
N ASN A 5 -20.08 -1.71 -9.19
CA ASN A 5 -20.88 -1.21 -10.33
C ASN A 5 -19.99 -0.67 -11.47
N GLY A 6 -19.25 -1.54 -12.15
CA GLY A 6 -18.50 -1.22 -13.37
C GLY A 6 -17.21 -0.38 -13.20
N ARG A 7 -16.95 0.14 -12.00
CA ARG A 7 -15.66 0.77 -11.63
C ARG A 7 -14.88 -0.12 -10.68
N GLN A 8 -14.31 -1.20 -11.21
CA GLN A 8 -13.30 -1.98 -10.51
C GLN A 8 -12.02 -1.15 -10.41
N GLY A 9 -11.77 -0.59 -9.24
CA GLY A 9 -10.59 0.23 -8.97
C GLY A 9 -10.16 0.11 -7.52
N ALA A 10 -8.94 0.55 -7.27
CA ALA A 10 -8.35 0.63 -5.95
C ALA A 10 -7.86 2.06 -5.70
N VAL A 11 -7.84 2.45 -4.43
CA VAL A 11 -7.20 3.68 -3.99
C VAL A 11 -6.03 3.30 -3.11
N TRP A 12 -4.86 3.85 -3.40
CA TRP A 12 -3.68 3.73 -2.56
C TRP A 12 -3.34 5.11 -1.99
N LEU A 13 -3.44 5.23 -0.67
CA LEU A 13 -3.11 6.44 0.08
C LEU A 13 -1.82 6.19 0.86
N GLN A 14 -0.75 6.90 0.51
CA GLN A 14 0.50 6.92 1.25
C GLN A 14 0.61 8.23 2.03
N HIS A 15 1.12 8.16 3.26
CA HIS A 15 1.32 9.33 4.11
C HIS A 15 2.49 9.14 5.07
N SER A 16 2.97 10.24 5.64
CA SER A 16 4.00 10.24 6.69
C SER A 16 3.44 10.37 8.11
N VAL A 17 2.12 10.58 8.26
CA VAL A 17 1.50 10.84 9.57
C VAL A 17 1.55 9.62 10.50
N PRO A 18 2.24 9.70 11.66
CA PRO A 18 2.26 8.60 12.62
C PRO A 18 0.87 8.39 13.26
N ARG A 19 0.49 7.12 13.49
CA ARG A 19 -0.79 6.74 14.13
C ARG A 19 -2.05 7.20 13.36
N PHE A 20 -1.95 7.26 12.03
CA PHE A 20 -3.05 7.54 11.12
C PHE A 20 -3.38 6.27 10.31
N VAL A 21 -4.61 5.77 10.22
CA VAL A 21 -5.80 5.97 11.06
C VAL A 21 -5.81 4.79 12.04
N GLU A 22 -5.70 5.05 13.34
CA GLU A 22 -5.41 3.97 14.30
C GLU A 22 -6.63 3.11 14.66
N ASP A 23 -7.82 3.71 14.78
CA ASP A 23 -9.06 3.00 15.08
C ASP A 23 -10.19 3.43 14.13
N LEU A 24 -10.55 2.54 13.20
CA LEU A 24 -11.66 2.79 12.27
C LEU A 24 -13.04 2.70 12.92
N LYS A 25 -13.17 2.13 14.14
CA LYS A 25 -14.46 2.03 14.86
C LYS A 25 -14.79 3.30 15.63
N ALA A 26 -13.79 4.03 16.10
CA ALA A 26 -13.95 5.28 16.85
C ALA A 26 -14.30 6.50 15.95
N GLY A 27 -14.37 6.30 14.63
CA GLY A 27 -14.57 7.39 13.67
C GLY A 27 -13.26 8.08 13.28
N TYR A 28 -13.33 9.04 12.37
CA TYR A 28 -12.16 9.76 11.90
C TYR A 28 -11.77 10.88 12.85
N ALA A 29 -10.51 10.88 13.28
CA ALA A 29 -9.87 12.02 13.93
C ALA A 29 -8.43 12.18 13.41
N TYR A 30 -8.03 13.42 13.12
CA TYR A 30 -6.65 13.70 12.74
C TYR A 30 -5.74 13.67 13.97
N PRO A 31 -4.69 12.84 13.99
CA PRO A 31 -3.88 12.64 15.19
C PRO A 31 -3.01 13.86 15.50
N LYS A 32 -2.77 14.11 16.80
CA LYS A 32 -1.91 15.23 17.25
C LYS A 32 -0.49 15.15 16.69
N SER A 33 0.07 13.95 16.56
CA SER A 33 1.37 13.67 15.94
C SER A 33 1.51 14.25 14.53
N GLY A 34 0.41 14.33 13.77
CA GLY A 34 0.38 14.90 12.43
C GLY A 34 0.54 16.41 12.38
N ARG A 35 0.64 17.09 13.54
CA ARG A 35 0.85 18.54 13.64
C ARG A 35 2.26 18.92 14.10
N GLU A 36 3.07 17.95 14.53
CA GLU A 36 4.42 18.19 15.06
C GLU A 36 5.43 18.48 13.95
N ASN A 37 5.25 17.86 12.78
CA ASN A 37 6.11 18.01 11.61
C ASN A 37 5.29 18.24 10.35
N GLY A 38 5.90 18.81 9.30
CA GLY A 38 5.30 18.84 7.96
C GLY A 38 5.00 17.42 7.46
N GLN A 39 3.77 17.20 6.99
CA GLN A 39 3.29 15.89 6.54
C GLN A 39 3.03 15.88 5.04
N LEU A 40 3.29 14.73 4.41
CA LEU A 40 2.97 14.49 3.01
C LEU A 40 1.85 13.45 2.89
N PHE A 41 0.93 13.69 1.95
CA PHE A 41 -0.08 12.72 1.52
C PHE A 41 -0.02 12.56 0.00
N LEU A 42 -0.06 11.33 -0.48
CA LEU A 42 -0.17 10.98 -1.89
C LEU A 42 -1.30 9.97 -2.07
N CYS A 43 -2.26 10.29 -2.94
CA CYS A 43 -3.41 9.44 -3.22
C CYS A 43 -3.45 9.05 -4.70
N LEU A 44 -3.45 7.76 -4.98
CA LEU A 44 -3.47 7.21 -6.34
C LEU A 44 -4.75 6.43 -6.59
N SER A 45 -5.44 6.74 -7.68
CA SER A 45 -6.52 5.91 -8.22
C SER A 45 -5.95 4.90 -9.21
N LEU A 46 -5.95 3.62 -8.84
CA LEU A 46 -5.34 2.53 -9.59
C LEU A 46 -6.40 1.57 -10.16
N PRO A 47 -6.14 0.95 -11.33
CA PRO A 47 -6.91 -0.22 -11.76
C PRO A 47 -6.83 -1.32 -10.70
N LEU A 48 -7.90 -2.11 -10.54
CA LEU A 48 -7.94 -3.12 -9.49
C LEU A 48 -6.80 -4.15 -9.59
N ILE A 49 -6.32 -4.46 -10.80
CA ILE A 49 -5.20 -5.39 -11.01
C ILE A 49 -3.89 -4.93 -10.34
N SER A 50 -3.70 -3.63 -10.14
CA SER A 50 -2.47 -3.08 -9.54
C SER A 50 -2.33 -3.36 -8.04
N VAL A 51 -3.39 -3.82 -7.35
CA VAL A 51 -3.32 -4.16 -5.93
C VAL A 51 -2.30 -5.24 -5.62
N ASP A 52 -2.08 -6.15 -6.57
CA ASP A 52 -1.13 -7.26 -6.38
C ASP A 52 0.31 -6.76 -6.42
N THR A 53 0.64 -5.84 -7.34
CA THR A 53 1.94 -5.15 -7.37
C THR A 53 2.15 -4.33 -6.10
N VAL A 54 1.15 -3.54 -5.67
CA VAL A 54 1.24 -2.78 -4.41
C VAL A 54 1.49 -3.71 -3.22
N ALA A 55 0.81 -4.86 -3.16
CA ALA A 55 0.99 -5.83 -2.10
C ALA A 55 2.40 -6.44 -2.08
N GLN A 56 3.01 -6.69 -3.24
CA GLN A 56 4.41 -7.12 -3.30
C GLN A 56 5.36 -6.03 -2.77
N HIS A 57 5.16 -4.76 -3.13
CA HIS A 57 5.95 -3.64 -2.60
C HIS A 57 5.87 -3.56 -1.08
N LEU A 58 4.67 -3.70 -0.52
CA LEU A 58 4.46 -3.74 0.94
C LEU A 58 5.18 -4.92 1.61
N GLN A 59 5.19 -6.10 0.97
CA GLN A 59 5.94 -7.26 1.48
C GLN A 59 7.45 -7.02 1.47
N VAL A 60 7.98 -6.46 0.38
CA VAL A 60 9.41 -6.10 0.27
C VAL A 60 9.79 -5.11 1.37
N GLN A 61 8.98 -4.07 1.58
CA GLN A 61 9.19 -3.07 2.64
C GLN A 61 9.04 -3.61 4.06
N ALA A 62 8.60 -4.86 4.23
CA ALA A 62 8.20 -5.43 5.52
C ALA A 62 7.16 -4.56 6.25
N ALA A 63 6.20 -4.01 5.51
CA ALA A 63 5.19 -3.12 6.07
C ALA A 63 4.35 -3.83 7.15
N ASN A 64 4.14 -3.14 8.28
CA ASN A 64 3.32 -3.66 9.37
C ASN A 64 1.83 -3.49 9.06
N ILE A 65 1.13 -4.59 8.80
CA ILE A 65 -0.31 -4.58 8.52
C ILE A 65 -1.09 -4.83 9.81
N TYR A 66 -1.63 -3.77 10.40
CA TYR A 66 -2.38 -3.85 11.65
C TYR A 66 -3.86 -4.17 11.43
N GLN A 67 -4.50 -3.56 10.42
CA GLN A 67 -5.93 -3.72 10.15
C GLN A 67 -6.19 -4.09 8.68
N THR A 68 -7.08 -5.06 8.45
CA THR A 68 -7.43 -5.54 7.11
C THR A 68 -8.92 -5.82 6.99
N ASN A 69 -9.42 -5.77 5.75
CA ASN A 69 -10.70 -6.33 5.36
C ASN A 69 -10.44 -7.22 4.15
N ALA A 70 -10.77 -8.51 4.26
CA ALA A 70 -10.40 -9.55 3.29
C ALA A 70 -11.63 -10.15 2.58
N PRO A 71 -12.30 -9.39 1.70
CA PRO A 71 -13.46 -9.89 0.96
C PRO A 71 -13.06 -10.99 -0.05
N GLU A 72 -13.98 -11.92 -0.35
CA GLU A 72 -13.68 -13.10 -1.18
C GLU A 72 -13.10 -12.77 -2.56
N TRP A 73 -13.51 -11.66 -3.20
CA TRP A 73 -12.95 -11.26 -4.50
C TRP A 73 -11.43 -11.05 -4.47
N ALA A 74 -10.88 -10.70 -3.30
CA ALA A 74 -9.45 -10.45 -3.13
C ALA A 74 -8.61 -11.72 -3.33
N ARG A 75 -9.20 -12.92 -3.19
CA ARG A 75 -8.53 -14.22 -3.45
C ARG A 75 -7.99 -14.33 -4.87
N LYS A 76 -8.55 -13.59 -5.83
CA LYS A 76 -8.07 -13.51 -7.22
C LYS A 76 -6.64 -12.94 -7.33
N TYR A 77 -6.22 -12.13 -6.36
CA TYR A 77 -4.93 -11.44 -6.34
C TYR A 77 -4.04 -12.07 -5.25
N GLN A 78 -3.12 -12.94 -5.66
CA GLN A 78 -2.44 -13.85 -4.73
C GLN A 78 -1.58 -13.11 -3.69
N HIS A 79 -0.79 -12.12 -4.11
CA HIS A 79 0.06 -11.35 -3.19
C HIS A 79 -0.78 -10.44 -2.29
N PHE A 80 -1.84 -9.84 -2.84
CA PHE A 80 -2.78 -9.04 -2.05
C PHE A 80 -3.51 -9.88 -1.00
N TRP A 81 -4.01 -11.06 -1.37
CA TRP A 81 -4.65 -11.96 -0.43
C TRP A 81 -3.72 -12.38 0.72
N ARG A 82 -2.45 -12.68 0.41
CA ARG A 82 -1.43 -13.00 1.41
C ARG A 82 -1.19 -11.87 2.41
N VAL A 83 -1.07 -10.63 1.91
CA VAL A 83 -0.97 -9.41 2.72
C VAL A 83 -2.19 -9.26 3.64
N LEU A 84 -3.40 -9.41 3.10
CA LEU A 84 -4.63 -9.29 3.89
C LEU A 84 -4.76 -10.35 5.00
N LYS A 85 -4.22 -11.56 4.76
CA LYS A 85 -4.16 -12.67 5.72
C LYS A 85 -2.92 -12.66 6.61
N LYS A 86 -2.09 -11.60 6.53
CA LYS A 86 -0.82 -11.46 7.27
C LYS A 86 0.13 -12.66 7.06
N ASN A 87 0.02 -13.32 5.91
CA ASN A 87 0.89 -14.41 5.48
C ASN A 87 2.05 -13.84 4.66
N TYR A 88 3.04 -13.31 5.36
CA TYR A 88 4.21 -12.71 4.75
C TYR A 88 5.14 -13.77 4.17
N ALA A 89 5.54 -13.62 2.91
CA ALA A 89 6.67 -14.38 2.40
C ALA A 89 7.96 -13.89 3.08
N ARG A 90 8.78 -14.80 3.59
CA ARG A 90 10.18 -14.45 3.87
C ARG A 90 10.90 -14.35 2.53
N GLY A 91 11.29 -13.15 2.14
CA GLY A 91 12.37 -12.97 1.17
C GLY A 91 12.00 -12.40 -0.19
N GLU A 92 12.16 -11.09 -0.31
CA GLU A 92 12.95 -10.53 -1.40
C GLU A 92 14.06 -9.68 -0.76
N LYS A 93 15.29 -10.21 -0.76
CA LYS A 93 16.47 -9.49 -0.26
C LYS A 93 16.92 -8.52 -1.35
N GLY A 94 16.22 -7.40 -1.52
CA GLY A 94 16.47 -6.56 -2.67
C GLY A 94 15.70 -5.25 -2.74
N LEU A 95 15.76 -4.69 -3.95
CA LEU A 95 15.03 -3.53 -4.43
C LEU A 95 13.98 -4.04 -5.42
N LYS A 96 12.74 -3.61 -5.26
CA LYS A 96 11.67 -3.84 -6.22
C LYS A 96 11.29 -2.53 -6.89
N VAL A 97 11.27 -2.53 -8.22
CA VAL A 97 10.97 -1.35 -9.03
C VAL A 97 9.88 -1.74 -10.03
N ASP A 98 8.78 -0.99 -10.02
CA ASP A 98 7.66 -1.20 -10.95
C ASP A 98 7.13 0.17 -11.42
N ILE A 99 6.61 0.22 -12.64
CA ILE A 99 5.85 1.39 -13.12
C ILE A 99 4.37 1.08 -12.99
N LEU A 100 3.71 1.68 -12.00
CA LEU A 100 2.26 1.64 -11.86
C LEU A 100 1.62 2.59 -12.88
N ARG A 101 0.41 2.26 -13.31
CA ARG A 101 -0.41 3.13 -14.16
C ARG A 101 -1.69 3.47 -13.41
N THR A 102 -2.00 4.75 -13.31
CA THR A 102 -3.28 5.20 -12.74
C THR A 102 -4.44 4.79 -13.64
N THR A 103 -5.67 4.90 -13.15
CA THR A 103 -6.90 4.68 -13.94
C THR A 103 -7.00 5.60 -15.17
N ARG A 104 -6.26 6.72 -15.20
CA ARG A 104 -6.13 7.62 -16.36
C ARG A 104 -4.83 7.41 -17.14
N ASN A 105 -4.22 6.24 -17.00
CA ASN A 105 -3.01 5.83 -17.70
C ASN A 105 -1.77 6.73 -17.46
N LYS A 106 -1.74 7.47 -16.34
CA LYS A 106 -0.54 8.24 -15.94
C LYS A 106 0.47 7.30 -15.27
N PRO A 107 1.75 7.29 -15.70
CA PRO A 107 2.77 6.45 -15.09
C PRO A 107 3.18 6.98 -13.71
N VAL A 108 3.46 6.07 -12.79
CA VAL A 108 4.00 6.34 -11.45
C VAL A 108 5.09 5.32 -11.16
N LEU A 109 6.30 5.79 -10.89
CA LEU A 109 7.40 4.92 -10.49
C LEU A 109 7.22 4.52 -9.02
N ALA A 110 7.11 3.21 -8.77
CA ALA A 110 7.04 2.64 -7.43
C ALA A 110 8.36 1.92 -7.13
N ILE A 111 8.96 2.24 -5.98
CA ILE A 111 10.23 1.67 -5.54
C ILE A 111 10.10 1.20 -4.10
N ALA A 112 10.43 -0.07 -3.84
CA ALA A 112 10.43 -0.67 -2.52
C ALA A 112 11.81 -1.25 -2.21
N LYS A 113 12.34 -0.96 -1.01
CA LYS A 113 13.56 -1.56 -0.48
C LYS A 113 13.23 -2.48 0.67
N SER A 114 13.88 -3.65 0.68
CA SER A 114 13.87 -4.50 1.86
C SER A 114 14.65 -3.87 3.01
N PRO A 115 14.27 -4.13 4.28
CA PRO A 115 15.04 -3.69 5.44
C PRO A 115 16.49 -4.20 5.45
N GLN A 116 16.78 -5.26 4.69
CA GLN A 116 18.12 -5.82 4.54
C GLN A 116 18.91 -5.20 3.36
N TYR A 117 18.34 -4.22 2.64
CA TYR A 117 19.02 -3.56 1.53
C TYR A 117 20.01 -2.51 2.04
N LEU A 118 21.31 -2.79 1.88
CA LEU A 118 22.39 -2.02 2.51
C LEU A 118 22.84 -0.77 1.74
N LYS A 119 22.34 -0.54 0.51
CA LYS A 119 22.73 0.64 -0.29
C LYS A 119 21.78 1.82 -0.09
N ALA A 120 22.35 3.03 -0.07
CA ALA A 120 21.61 4.29 -0.03
C ALA A 120 20.62 4.42 -1.20
N PHE A 121 19.60 5.27 -1.06
CA PHE A 121 18.76 5.66 -2.21
C PHE A 121 19.57 6.70 -2.99
N ASP A 122 20.43 6.23 -3.88
CA ASP A 122 21.02 7.10 -4.90
C ASP A 122 20.00 7.18 -6.04
N THR A 123 19.30 8.31 -6.10
CA THR A 123 18.39 8.68 -7.20
C THR A 123 19.13 9.48 -8.25
#